data_AF-A0A8D2B9R5-F1
#
_entry.id   AF-A0A8D2B9R5-F1
#
_cell.length_a   1.000
_cell.length_b   1.000
_cell.length_c   1.000
_cell.angle_alpha   90.00
_cell.angle_beta   90.00
_cell.angle_gamma   90.00
#
_symmetry.space_group_name_H-M   'P 1'
#
loop_
_entity.id
_entity.type
_entity.pdbx_description
1 polymer ?
#
loop_
_entity_poly.entity_id
_entity_poly.type
_entity_poly.pdbx_seq_one_letter_code
_entity_poly.pdbx_strand_id
1 'polypeptide(L)'
;MVQKYQSPVRVYKHPFELIMAYERRFPTCPLIPMFGDSDTVNEFKSEDGAIHVIERRCKLDIDAVGLLKKELIILCRKTQFLGMYFAP
;
A
#
# COMPACT_ATOMS: atom_id res chain seq x y z
N MET A 1 11.06 17.08 15.59
CA MET A 1 9.63 17.48 15.60
C MET A 1 8.83 16.35 14.97
N VAL A 2 7.90 15.72 15.69
CA VAL A 2 7.09 14.60 15.17
C VAL A 2 5.69 15.11 14.87
N GLN A 3 5.30 15.16 13.59
CA GLN A 3 3.93 15.51 13.19
C GLN A 3 3.05 14.26 13.24
N LYS A 4 1.98 14.32 14.03
CA LYS A 4 0.96 13.26 14.06
C LYS A 4 -0.14 13.66 13.07
N TYR A 5 -0.33 12.87 12.03
CA TYR A 5 -1.43 13.03 11.08
C TYR A 5 -2.37 11.84 11.21
N GLN A 6 -3.66 12.11 11.43
CA GLN A 6 -4.69 11.09 11.43
C GLN A 6 -5.51 11.23 10.15
N SER A 7 -5.47 10.20 9.31
CA SER A 7 -6.27 10.19 8.08
C SER A 7 -7.76 10.02 8.42
N PRO A 8 -8.67 10.64 7.66
CA PRO A 8 -10.10 10.44 7.83
C PRO A 8 -10.51 9.00 7.51
N VAL A 9 -11.54 8.50 8.19
CA VAL A 9 -12.15 7.20 7.89
C VAL A 9 -12.77 7.25 6.49
N ARG A 10 -12.38 6.32 5.61
CA ARG A 10 -12.92 6.19 4.26
C ARG A 10 -13.87 4.99 4.19
N VAL A 11 -15.12 5.24 3.83
CA VAL A 11 -16.11 4.19 3.55
C VAL A 11 -16.17 3.97 2.03
N TYR A 12 -15.93 2.74 1.59
CA TYR A 12 -16.01 2.36 0.18
C TYR A 12 -17.40 1.80 -0.14
N LYS A 13 -17.93 2.14 -1.32
CA LYS A 13 -19.25 1.66 -1.78
C LYS A 13 -19.22 0.22 -2.32
N HIS A 14 -18.04 -0.34 -2.56
CA HIS A 14 -17.86 -1.65 -3.19
C HIS A 14 -17.60 -2.75 -2.15
N PRO A 15 -17.91 -4.02 -2.47
CA PRO A 15 -17.60 -5.16 -1.61
C PRO A 15 -16.08 -5.29 -1.36
N PHE A 16 -15.75 -5.93 -0.23
CA PHE A 16 -14.38 -6.11 0.24
C PHE A 16 -13.43 -6.67 -0.83
N GLU A 17 -13.86 -7.66 -1.61
CA GLU A 17 -13.04 -8.28 -2.66
C GLU A 17 -12.55 -7.29 -3.72
N LEU A 18 -13.41 -6.36 -4.13
CA LEU A 18 -13.05 -5.31 -5.08
C LEU A 18 -12.12 -4.27 -4.47
N ILE A 19 -12.24 -4.02 -3.16
CA ILE A 19 -11.29 -3.17 -2.43
C ILE A 19 -9.94 -3.89 -2.31
N MET A 20 -9.95 -5.21 -2.14
CA MET A 20 -8.76 -6.05 -2.04
C MET A 20 -8.03 -6.18 -3.37
N ALA A 21 -8.71 -5.97 -4.50
CA ALA A 21 -8.08 -5.73 -5.81
C ALA A 21 -7.15 -4.51 -5.83
N TYR A 22 -7.01 -3.75 -4.73
CA TYR A 22 -5.93 -2.81 -4.50
C TYR A 22 -4.54 -3.36 -4.85
N GLU A 23 -4.30 -4.65 -4.66
CA GLU A 23 -3.01 -5.25 -5.02
C GLU A 23 -2.71 -5.18 -6.52
N ARG A 24 -3.73 -5.13 -7.37
CA ARG A 24 -3.60 -4.97 -8.83
C ARG A 24 -3.18 -3.57 -9.25
N ARG A 25 -3.09 -2.62 -8.32
CA ARG A 25 -2.58 -1.26 -8.58
C ARG A 25 -1.07 -1.18 -8.71
N PHE A 26 -0.38 -2.29 -8.45
CA PHE A 26 1.06 -2.44 -8.62
C PHE A 26 1.31 -3.36 -9.82
N PRO A 27 2.37 -3.14 -10.61
CA PRO A 27 3.53 -2.30 -10.31
C PRO A 27 3.42 -0.83 -10.74
N THR A 28 2.42 -0.44 -11.53
CA THR A 28 2.25 0.95 -12.00
C THR A 28 0.85 1.46 -11.64
N CYS A 29 0.81 2.67 -11.05
CA CYS A 29 -0.41 3.21 -10.46
C CYS A 29 -0.71 4.61 -11.03
N PRO A 30 -1.53 4.75 -12.10
CA PRO A 30 -1.72 6.02 -12.80
C PRO A 30 -2.40 7.10 -11.95
N LEU A 31 -3.07 6.71 -10.86
CA LEU A 31 -3.70 7.63 -9.91
C LEU A 31 -2.70 8.27 -8.94
N ILE A 32 -1.46 7.80 -8.91
CA ILE A 32 -0.40 8.32 -8.04
C ILE A 32 0.75 8.77 -8.97
N PRO A 33 0.78 10.04 -9.41
CA PRO A 33 1.73 10.50 -10.42
C PRO A 33 3.20 10.37 -10.03
N MET A 34 3.51 10.39 -8.72
CA MET A 34 4.87 10.21 -8.20
C MET A 34 5.26 8.74 -8.01
N PHE A 35 4.37 7.79 -8.34
CA PHE A 35 4.62 6.37 -8.17
C PHE A 35 5.29 5.81 -9.42
N GLY A 36 6.60 5.51 -9.32
CA GLY A 36 7.36 4.94 -10.41
C GLY A 36 7.12 3.43 -10.51
N ASP A 37 7.81 2.68 -9.65
CA ASP A 37 7.80 1.21 -9.65
C ASP A 37 7.60 0.62 -8.25
N SER A 38 7.22 -0.65 -8.20
CA SER A 38 7.31 -1.43 -6.97
C SER A 38 7.81 -2.86 -7.17
N ASP A 39 8.71 -3.26 -6.29
CA ASP A 39 9.26 -4.61 -6.22
C ASP A 39 8.77 -5.32 -4.95
N THR A 40 8.31 -6.57 -5.07
CA THR A 40 7.95 -7.38 -3.90
C THR A 40 9.20 -7.95 -3.26
N VAL A 41 9.40 -7.71 -1.97
CA VAL A 41 10.58 -8.17 -1.21
C VAL A 41 10.26 -9.41 -0.40
N ASN A 42 9.07 -9.44 0.22
CA ASN A 42 8.66 -10.52 1.08
C ASN A 42 7.15 -10.72 0.98
N GLU A 43 6.73 -11.98 0.97
CA GLU A 43 5.33 -12.38 0.95
C GLU A 43 5.14 -13.49 1.99
N PHE A 44 4.27 -13.22 2.95
CA PHE A 44 3.93 -14.16 4.01
C PHE A 44 2.43 -14.44 3.97
N LYS A 45 2.08 -15.72 3.88
CA LYS A 45 0.71 -16.23 3.98
C LYS A 45 0.64 -17.14 5.19
N SER A 46 -0.34 -16.88 6.07
CA SER A 46 -0.67 -17.80 7.15
C SER A 46 -1.33 -19.07 6.58
N GLU A 47 -1.11 -20.21 7.21
CA GLU A 47 -1.65 -21.52 6.80
C GLU A 47 -3.19 -21.52 6.74
N ASP A 48 -3.84 -20.74 7.60
CA ASP A 48 -5.30 -20.59 7.64
C ASP A 48 -5.85 -19.68 6.53
N GLY A 49 -4.98 -19.07 5.71
CA GLY A 49 -5.36 -18.10 4.67
C GLY A 49 -5.91 -16.77 5.20
N ALA A 50 -6.04 -16.63 6.52
CA ALA A 50 -6.63 -15.47 7.17
C ALA A 50 -5.73 -14.23 7.19
N ILE A 51 -4.42 -14.38 6.97
CA ILE A 51 -3.47 -13.26 6.99
C ILE A 51 -2.58 -13.35 5.75
N HIS A 52 -2.54 -12.25 5.02
CA HIS A 52 -1.61 -12.04 3.92
C HIS A 52 -0.80 -10.77 4.17
N VAL A 53 0.52 -10.90 4.32
CA VAL A 53 1.43 -9.77 4.52
C VAL A 53 2.35 -9.69 3.32
N ILE A 54 2.30 -8.56 2.62
CA ILE A 54 3.20 -8.27 1.50
C ILE A 54 4.05 -7.06 1.86
N GLU A 55 5.36 -7.20 1.68
CA GLU A 55 6.33 -6.12 1.76
C GLU A 55 6.81 -5.77 0.37
N ARG A 56 6.64 -4.50 0.00
CA ARG A 56 7.06 -3.98 -1.31
C ARG A 56 8.01 -2.81 -1.12
N ARG A 57 9.06 -2.75 -1.94
CA ARG A 57 9.88 -1.55 -2.14
C ARG A 57 9.22 -0.73 -3.23
N CYS A 58 8.74 0.45 -2.90
CA CYS A 58 8.14 1.39 -3.84
C CYS A 58 9.15 2.49 -4.16
N LYS A 59 9.38 2.77 -5.43
CA LYS A 59 10.17 3.91 -5.91
C LYS A 59 9.22 5.08 -6.14
N LEU A 60 9.48 6.20 -5.47
CA LEU A 60 8.72 7.43 -5.63
C LEU A 60 9.59 8.49 -6.30
N ASP A 61 9.06 9.05 -7.38
CA ASP A 61 9.65 10.17 -8.09
C ASP A 61 9.19 11.46 -7.42
N ILE A 62 10.05 12.03 -6.58
CA ILE A 62 9.74 13.26 -5.85
C ILE A 62 10.38 14.43 -6.60
N ASP A 63 9.53 15.24 -7.24
CA ASP A 63 9.91 16.57 -7.71
C ASP A 63 9.76 17.56 -6.55
N ALA A 64 10.85 17.76 -5.81
CA ALA A 64 10.92 18.78 -4.78
C ALA A 64 11.30 20.13 -5.44
N VAL A 65 10.47 21.16 -5.23
CA VAL A 65 10.71 22.52 -5.75
C VAL A 65 12.10 22.99 -5.32
N GLY A 66 13.02 23.13 -6.29
CA GLY A 66 14.39 23.61 -6.07
C GLY A 66 15.46 22.56 -5.79
N LEU A 67 15.14 21.26 -5.77
CA LEU A 67 16.11 20.17 -5.69
C LEU A 67 16.01 19.27 -6.92
N LEU A 68 17.16 18.84 -7.47
CA LEU A 68 17.23 17.87 -8.57
C LEU A 68 16.40 16.62 -8.24
N LYS A 69 15.82 15.99 -9.28
CA LYS A 69 15.03 14.76 -9.18
C LYS A 69 15.67 13.76 -8.22
N LYS A 70 14.93 13.38 -7.17
CA LYS A 70 15.37 12.37 -6.20
C LYS A 70 14.36 11.22 -6.22
N GLU A 71 14.87 10.02 -6.51
CA GLU A 71 14.14 8.78 -6.32
C GLU A 71 14.18 8.40 -4.84
N LEU A 72 13.01 8.34 -4.19
CA LEU A 72 12.89 7.86 -2.81
C LEU A 72 12.37 6.43 -2.81
N ILE A 73 13.15 5.52 -2.21
CA ILE A 73 12.73 4.12 -2.02
C ILE A 73 12.06 3.99 -0.65
N ILE A 74 10.78 3.64 -0.64
CA ILE A 74 10.01 3.40 0.59
C ILE A 74 9.65 1.92 0.70
N LEU A 75 9.88 1.32 1.86
CA LEU A 75 9.34 0.01 2.21
C LEU A 75 7.88 0.16 2.66
N CYS A 76 6.95 -0.30 1.83
CA CYS A 76 5.54 -0.38 2.14
C CYS A 76 5.21 -1.80 2.60
N ARG A 77 4.99 -1.97 3.91
CA ARG A 77 4.44 -3.22 4.48
C ARG A 77 2.92 -3.07 4.57
N LYS A 78 2.17 -3.86 3.80
CA LYS A 78 0.71 -3.94 3.90
C LYS A 78 0.34 -5.28 4.54
N THR A 79 -0.14 -5.22 5.78
CA THR A 79 -0.73 -6.38 6.46
C THR A 79 -2.22 -6.42 6.12
N GLN A 80 -2.67 -7.46 5.44
CA GLN A 80 -4.08 -7.69 5.15
C GLN A 80 -4.59 -8.84 6.03
N PHE A 81 -5.43 -8.52 7.02
CA PHE A 81 -6.21 -9.52 7.74
C PHE A 81 -7.47 -9.85 6.90
N LEU A 82 -7.51 -11.04 6.34
CA LEU A 82 -8.67 -11.62 5.64
C LEU A 82 -9.74 -12.15 6.62
N GLY A 83 -9.47 -12.20 7.93
CA GLY A 83 -10.27 -12.95 8.91
C GLY A 83 -10.99 -12.16 10.01
N MET A 84 -11.22 -10.84 9.90
CA MET A 84 -11.92 -10.08 10.94
C MET A 84 -13.14 -9.32 10.42
N TYR A 85 -14.13 -10.05 9.90
CA TYR A 85 -15.54 -9.61 9.89
C TYR A 85 -16.47 -10.80 10.12
N PHE A 86 -16.18 -11.59 11.16
CA PHE A 86 -17.16 -12.46 11.82
C PHE A 86 -16.85 -12.50 13.32
N ALA A 87 -17.38 -11.51 14.05
CA ALA A 87 -17.69 -11.61 15.47
C ALA A 87 -18.72 -10.49 15.79
N PRO A 88 -19.69 -10.77 16.68
CA PRO A 88 -21.06 -10.23 16.68
C PRO A 88 -21.22 -8.73 16.98
#